data_AF-A0A7S3UUD2-F1
#
_entry.id   AF-A0A7S3UUD2-F1
#
_cell.length_a   1.000
_cell.length_b   1.000
_cell.length_c   1.000
_cell.angle_alpha   90.00
_cell.angle_beta   90.00
_cell.angle_gamma   90.00
#
_symmetry.space_group_name_H-M   'P 1'
#
loop_
_entity.id
_entity.type
_entity.pdbx_description
1 polymer ?
#
loop_
_entity_poly.entity_id
_entity_poly.type
_entity_poly.pdbx_seq_one_letter_code
_entity_poly.pdbx_strand_id
1 'polypeptide(L)'
;AAAAPRPPFDRADAEDRLRLLAGVVHCADLTGQALPRALALEWGRRVLAEFQAQAEKEDRLGLPLTFARGSTELELVKGQIFFIEKILDPLFQALVAIFPRCKAFTKNLRDNQRYYAHESKRLQQKEEDIKAGTRSPIRSQQDAAPSIELDDYGNDTDSFSASSRISSLSPANMSSLSPNNNNRFSLPSSPTKQHQRNSR
;
A
#
# COMPACT_ATOMS: atom_id res chain seq x y z
N ALA A 1 38.97 18.53 -30.91
CA ALA A 1 39.00 17.44 -29.92
C ALA A 1 37.56 17.10 -29.55
N ALA A 2 37.14 15.84 -29.70
CA ALA A 2 35.81 15.42 -29.25
C ALA A 2 35.78 15.47 -27.72
N ALA A 3 34.78 16.14 -27.14
CA ALA A 3 34.59 16.18 -25.70
C ALA A 3 34.38 14.75 -25.16
N ALA A 4 34.95 14.45 -24.00
CA ALA A 4 34.74 13.16 -23.35
C ALA A 4 33.22 12.92 -23.12
N PRO A 5 32.74 11.66 -23.23
CA PRO A 5 31.34 11.36 -23.05
C PRO A 5 30.87 11.77 -21.65
N ARG A 6 29.68 12.38 -21.57
CA ARG A 6 29.02 12.77 -20.31
C ARG A 6 28.97 11.56 -19.36
N PRO A 7 29.31 11.72 -18.07
CA PRO A 7 29.16 10.63 -17.11
C PRO A 7 27.67 10.24 -16.96
N PRO A 8 27.37 9.00 -16.54
CA PRO A 8 25.99 8.57 -16.34
C PRO A 8 25.18 9.43 -15.33
N PHE A 9 25.87 10.03 -14.36
CA PHE A 9 25.31 10.97 -13.39
C PHE A 9 26.36 12.03 -13.02
N ASP A 10 25.97 13.30 -13.08
CA ASP A 10 26.75 14.42 -12.57
C ASP A 10 26.03 15.09 -11.37
N ARG A 11 26.69 15.13 -10.21
CA ARG A 11 26.14 15.77 -9.00
C ARG A 11 26.00 17.29 -9.16
N ALA A 12 26.87 17.93 -9.94
CA ALA A 12 26.83 19.38 -10.15
C ALA A 12 25.67 19.77 -11.08
N ASP A 13 25.27 18.88 -11.98
CA ASP A 13 24.13 19.07 -12.88
C ASP A 13 22.80 19.03 -12.11
N ALA A 14 21.99 20.09 -12.26
CA ALA A 14 20.72 20.22 -11.55
C ALA A 14 19.65 19.25 -12.02
N GLU A 15 19.67 18.93 -13.32
CA GLU A 15 18.70 18.06 -13.94
C GLU A 15 18.98 16.60 -13.56
N ASP A 16 20.25 16.18 -13.50
CA ASP A 16 20.62 14.84 -13.02
C ASP A 16 20.19 14.64 -11.55
N ARG A 17 20.38 15.64 -10.69
CA ARG A 17 19.87 15.61 -9.31
C ARG A 17 18.35 15.51 -9.26
N LEU A 18 17.65 16.28 -10.09
CA LEU A 18 16.18 16.27 -10.12
C LEU A 18 15.64 14.91 -10.55
N ARG A 19 16.21 14.30 -11.59
CA ARG A 19 15.82 12.95 -12.06
C ARG A 19 16.04 11.89 -10.98
N LEU A 20 17.18 11.95 -10.30
CA LEU A 20 17.46 11.03 -9.19
C LEU A 20 16.42 11.18 -8.07
N LEU A 21 16.12 12.42 -7.65
CA LEU A 21 15.12 12.69 -6.62
C LEU A 21 13.72 12.23 -7.02
N ALA A 22 13.32 12.50 -8.27
CA ALA A 22 12.04 12.03 -8.80
C ALA A 22 11.94 10.50 -8.77
N GLY A 23 13.01 9.81 -9.17
CA GLY A 23 13.08 8.34 -9.08
C GLY A 23 12.97 7.81 -7.65
N VAL A 24 13.64 8.45 -6.69
CA VAL A 24 13.56 8.07 -5.26
C VAL A 24 12.15 8.29 -4.70
N VAL A 25 11.52 9.43 -5.01
CA VAL A 25 10.14 9.70 -4.59
C VAL A 25 9.18 8.69 -5.21
N HIS A 26 9.36 8.33 -6.48
CA HIS A 26 8.53 7.33 -7.12
C HIS A 26 8.70 5.93 -6.50
N CYS A 27 9.93 5.55 -6.14
CA CYS A 27 10.17 4.33 -5.39
C CYS A 27 9.46 4.37 -4.04
N ALA A 28 9.51 5.50 -3.32
CA ALA A 28 8.87 5.69 -2.02
C ALA A 28 7.35 5.47 -2.10
N ASP A 29 6.70 6.04 -3.11
CA ASP A 29 5.26 5.89 -3.37
C ASP A 29 4.85 4.43 -3.62
N LEU A 30 5.70 3.67 -4.31
CA LEU A 30 5.45 2.27 -4.68
C LEU A 30 6.09 1.24 -3.73
N THR A 31 6.50 1.65 -2.53
CA THR A 31 7.19 0.76 -1.58
C THR A 31 6.32 -0.34 -0.98
N GLY A 32 4.99 -0.23 -1.00
CA GLY A 32 4.09 -1.10 -0.23
C GLY A 32 4.41 -2.60 -0.34
N GLN A 33 4.55 -3.11 -1.56
CA GLN A 33 4.87 -4.54 -1.81
C GLN A 33 6.36 -4.89 -1.67
N ALA A 34 7.24 -3.90 -1.51
CA ALA A 34 8.66 -4.09 -1.22
C ALA A 34 8.97 -4.13 0.29
N LEU A 35 7.97 -3.93 1.14
CA LEU A 35 8.08 -4.08 2.60
C LEU A 35 8.00 -5.56 3.01
N PRO A 36 8.36 -5.90 4.27
CA PRO A 36 8.14 -7.23 4.81
C PRO A 36 6.69 -7.70 4.62
N ARG A 37 6.51 -9.00 4.42
CA ARG A 37 5.24 -9.62 3.99
C ARG A 37 4.02 -9.13 4.76
N ALA A 38 4.09 -9.06 6.09
CA ALA A 38 2.98 -8.59 6.92
C ALA A 38 2.49 -7.18 6.52
N LEU A 39 3.41 -6.25 6.28
CA LEU A 39 3.09 -4.90 5.85
C LEU A 39 2.61 -4.87 4.40
N ALA A 40 3.25 -5.64 3.51
CA ALA A 40 2.85 -5.74 2.11
C ALA A 40 1.40 -6.23 1.96
N LEU A 41 0.99 -7.22 2.76
CA LEU A 41 -0.39 -7.71 2.81
C LEU A 41 -1.36 -6.65 3.31
N GLU A 42 -1.04 -5.92 4.38
CA GLU A 42 -1.90 -4.86 4.89
C GLU A 42 -2.04 -3.70 3.90
N TRP A 43 -0.96 -3.30 3.23
CA TRP A 43 -1.02 -2.32 2.14
C TRP A 43 -1.89 -2.79 0.98
N GLY A 44 -1.70 -4.04 0.54
CA GLY A 44 -2.52 -4.64 -0.52
C GLY A 44 -4.01 -4.65 -0.16
N ARG A 45 -4.34 -5.00 1.09
CA ARG A 45 -5.71 -5.00 1.61
C ARG A 45 -6.33 -3.60 1.60
N ARG A 46 -5.58 -2.57 1.99
CA ARG A 46 -6.05 -1.17 1.99
C ARG A 46 -6.32 -0.65 0.60
N VAL A 47 -5.41 -0.87 -0.34
CA VAL A 47 -5.57 -0.47 -1.75
C VAL A 47 -6.79 -1.16 -2.37
N LEU A 48 -6.95 -2.46 -2.10
CA LEU A 48 -8.13 -3.20 -2.57
C LEU A 48 -9.44 -2.64 -2.00
N ALA A 49 -9.47 -2.33 -0.70
CA ALA A 49 -10.64 -1.74 -0.07
C ALA A 49 -11.00 -0.38 -0.68
N GLU A 50 -10.00 0.44 -1.02
CA GLU A 50 -10.19 1.71 -1.72
C GLU A 50 -10.78 1.51 -3.12
N PHE A 51 -10.24 0.58 -3.91
CA PHE A 51 -10.77 0.26 -5.24
C PHE A 51 -12.21 -0.28 -5.20
N GLN A 52 -12.53 -1.11 -4.20
CA GLN A 52 -13.88 -1.60 -3.99
C GLN A 52 -14.84 -0.46 -3.63
N ALA A 53 -14.44 0.44 -2.73
CA ALA A 53 -15.24 1.60 -2.36
C ALA A 53 -15.46 2.56 -3.54
N GLN A 54 -14.46 2.72 -4.40
CA GLN A 54 -14.58 3.49 -5.64
C GLN A 54 -15.58 2.81 -6.60
N ALA A 55 -15.45 1.50 -6.85
CA ALA A 55 -16.35 0.77 -7.74
C ALA A 55 -17.81 0.84 -7.28
N GLU A 56 -18.07 0.75 -5.98
CA GLU A 56 -19.42 0.95 -5.41
C GLU A 56 -19.95 2.37 -5.65
N LYS A 57 -19.08 3.38 -5.57
CA LYS A 57 -19.47 4.77 -5.81
C LYS A 57 -19.76 5.01 -7.30
N GLU A 58 -18.95 4.46 -8.19
CA GLU A 58 -19.16 4.52 -9.65
C GLU A 58 -20.51 3.90 -10.01
N ASP A 59 -20.81 2.72 -9.47
CA ASP A 59 -22.09 2.02 -9.68
C ASP A 59 -23.30 2.85 -9.23
N ARG A 60 -23.24 3.40 -8.01
CA ARG A 60 -24.31 4.26 -7.47
C ARG A 60 -24.56 5.52 -8.31
N LEU A 61 -23.53 6.00 -9.01
CA LEU A 61 -23.61 7.17 -9.88
C LEU A 61 -23.94 6.81 -11.34
N GLY A 62 -24.10 5.52 -11.68
CA GLY A 62 -24.31 5.06 -13.04
C GLY A 62 -23.10 5.29 -13.96
N LEU A 63 -21.89 5.34 -13.39
CA LEU A 63 -20.64 5.51 -14.15
C LEU A 63 -20.08 4.14 -14.59
N PRO A 64 -19.28 4.09 -15.67
CA PRO A 64 -18.53 2.89 -16.03
C PRO A 64 -17.62 2.44 -14.87
N LEU A 65 -17.63 1.14 -14.56
CA LEU A 65 -16.79 0.59 -13.49
C LEU A 65 -15.33 0.54 -13.92
N THR A 66 -14.47 1.20 -13.15
CA THR A 66 -13.01 1.23 -13.35
C THR A 66 -12.35 -0.02 -12.76
N PHE A 67 -12.98 -0.61 -11.75
CA PHE A 67 -12.51 -1.82 -11.08
C PHE A 67 -13.65 -2.85 -11.04
N ALA A 68 -13.34 -4.09 -11.42
CA ALA A 68 -14.34 -5.16 -11.51
C ALA A 68 -14.90 -5.48 -10.11
N ARG A 69 -16.19 -5.22 -9.90
CA ARG A 69 -16.90 -5.72 -8.71
C ARG A 69 -16.91 -7.25 -8.78
N GLY A 70 -16.38 -7.90 -7.75
CA GLY A 70 -16.39 -9.36 -7.64
C GLY A 70 -15.12 -10.07 -8.13
N SER A 71 -13.99 -9.37 -8.27
CA SER A 71 -12.71 -10.03 -8.51
C SER A 71 -12.49 -11.17 -7.53
N THR A 72 -12.15 -12.35 -8.05
CA THR A 72 -11.88 -13.51 -7.21
C THR A 72 -10.57 -13.32 -6.45
N GLU A 73 -10.42 -14.02 -5.32
CA GLU A 73 -9.16 -14.02 -4.57
C GLU A 73 -7.98 -14.42 -5.48
N LEU A 74 -8.19 -15.35 -6.40
CA LEU A 74 -7.18 -15.79 -7.37
C LEU A 74 -6.78 -14.66 -8.34
N GLU A 75 -7.74 -13.90 -8.86
CA GLU A 75 -7.48 -12.78 -9.76
C GLU A 75 -6.68 -11.68 -9.06
N LEU A 76 -7.03 -11.38 -7.81
CA LEU A 76 -6.32 -10.38 -6.99
C LEU A 76 -4.87 -10.79 -6.73
N VAL A 77 -4.64 -12.07 -6.38
CA VAL A 77 -3.30 -12.62 -6.16
C VAL A 77 -2.48 -12.57 -7.46
N LYS A 78 -3.07 -12.95 -8.60
CA LYS A 78 -2.40 -12.84 -9.91
C LYS A 78 -2.07 -11.38 -10.26
N GLY A 79 -2.96 -10.45 -9.92
CA GLY A 79 -2.71 -9.02 -10.07
C GLY A 79 -1.49 -8.54 -9.28
N GLN A 80 -1.33 -9.00 -8.03
CA GLN A 80 -0.15 -8.67 -7.21
C GLN A 80 1.14 -9.25 -7.79
N ILE A 81 1.11 -10.50 -8.28
CA ILE A 81 2.27 -11.12 -8.97
C ILE A 81 2.67 -10.27 -10.18
N PHE A 82 1.70 -9.92 -11.03
CA PHE A 82 1.93 -9.10 -12.20
C PHE A 82 2.53 -7.73 -11.83
N PHE A 83 1.97 -7.08 -10.81
CA PHE A 83 2.44 -5.77 -10.36
C PHE A 83 3.88 -5.83 -9.85
N ILE A 84 4.22 -6.84 -9.05
CA ILE A 84 5.59 -7.05 -8.56
C ILE A 84 6.54 -7.30 -9.74
N GLU A 85 6.21 -8.21 -10.64
CA GLU A 85 7.11 -8.61 -11.74
C GLU A 85 7.32 -7.53 -12.80
N LYS A 86 6.25 -6.81 -13.15
CA LYS A 86 6.27 -5.90 -14.30
C LYS A 86 6.54 -4.46 -13.93
N ILE A 87 6.20 -4.06 -12.71
CA ILE A 87 6.31 -2.66 -12.28
C ILE A 87 7.40 -2.53 -11.23
N LEU A 88 7.32 -3.29 -10.13
CA LEU A 88 8.19 -3.06 -8.98
C LEU A 88 9.59 -3.63 -9.14
N ASP A 89 9.76 -4.85 -9.63
CA ASP A 89 11.09 -5.46 -9.74
C ASP A 89 12.02 -4.61 -10.64
N PRO A 90 11.63 -4.18 -11.87
CA PRO A 90 12.48 -3.30 -12.67
C PRO A 90 12.85 -1.99 -11.96
N LEU A 91 11.88 -1.37 -11.29
CA LEU A 91 12.07 -0.11 -10.56
C LEU A 91 13.05 -0.27 -9.40
N PHE A 92 12.87 -1.29 -8.56
CA PHE A 92 13.71 -1.51 -7.39
C PHE A 92 15.08 -2.11 -7.75
N GLN A 93 15.22 -2.87 -8.84
CA GLN A 93 16.54 -3.26 -9.36
C GLN A 93 17.34 -2.01 -9.78
N ALA A 94 16.72 -1.05 -10.47
CA ALA A 94 17.37 0.21 -10.83
C ALA A 94 17.77 1.01 -9.59
N LEU A 95 16.89 1.10 -8.59
CA LEU A 95 17.19 1.75 -7.30
C LEU A 95 18.40 1.10 -6.61
N VAL A 96 18.45 -0.22 -6.53
CA VAL A 96 19.54 -0.97 -5.86
C VAL A 96 20.86 -0.85 -6.61
N ALA A 97 20.83 -0.71 -7.94
CA ALA A 97 22.03 -0.46 -8.73
C ALA A 97 22.71 0.88 -8.34
N ILE A 98 21.91 1.89 -7.98
CA ILE A 98 22.40 3.20 -7.54
C ILE A 98 22.69 3.21 -6.03
N PHE A 99 21.83 2.56 -5.24
CA PHE A 99 21.90 2.51 -3.78
C PHE A 99 21.95 1.06 -3.28
N PRO A 100 23.14 0.42 -3.24
CA PRO A 100 23.27 -0.99 -2.83
C PRO A 100 22.77 -1.32 -1.43
N ARG A 101 22.61 -0.31 -0.56
CA ARG A 101 22.04 -0.47 0.79
C ARG A 101 20.53 -0.78 0.77
N CYS A 102 19.86 -0.54 -0.35
CA CYS A 102 18.43 -0.80 -0.54
C CYS A 102 18.10 -2.25 -0.93
N LYS A 103 19.08 -3.16 -0.93
CA LYS A 103 18.90 -4.59 -1.30
C LYS A 103 17.81 -5.33 -0.51
N ALA A 104 17.46 -4.86 0.68
CA ALA A 104 16.37 -5.43 1.46
C ALA A 104 15.03 -5.37 0.71
N PHE A 105 14.75 -4.29 -0.04
CA PHE A 105 13.52 -4.14 -0.80
C PHE A 105 13.38 -5.20 -1.91
N THR A 106 14.43 -5.46 -2.68
CA THR A 106 14.40 -6.50 -3.73
C THR A 106 14.35 -7.91 -3.14
N LYS A 107 14.93 -8.14 -1.96
CA LYS A 107 14.74 -9.40 -1.22
C LYS A 107 13.26 -9.59 -0.83
N ASN A 108 12.66 -8.57 -0.22
CA ASN A 108 11.25 -8.62 0.19
C ASN A 108 10.31 -8.82 -1.01
N LEU A 109 10.54 -8.14 -2.14
CA LEU A 109 9.76 -8.33 -3.37
C LEU A 109 9.78 -9.80 -3.82
N ARG A 110 10.95 -10.46 -3.80
CA ARG A 110 11.09 -11.89 -4.14
C ARG A 110 10.35 -12.78 -3.16
N ASP A 111 10.44 -12.49 -1.86
CA ASP A 111 9.76 -13.26 -0.82
C ASP A 111 8.23 -13.12 -0.93
N ASN A 112 7.73 -11.91 -1.18
CA ASN A 112 6.30 -11.63 -1.39
C ASN A 112 5.80 -12.26 -2.69
N GLN A 113 6.55 -12.18 -3.79
CA GLN A 113 6.21 -12.85 -5.05
C GLN A 113 6.10 -14.37 -4.89
N ARG A 114 7.03 -15.01 -4.17
CA ARG A 114 6.98 -16.45 -3.86
C ARG A 114 5.74 -16.81 -3.06
N TYR A 115 5.38 -15.99 -2.07
CA TYR A 115 4.15 -16.16 -1.31
C TYR A 115 2.93 -16.11 -2.23
N TYR A 116 2.80 -15.08 -3.07
CA TYR A 116 1.68 -14.97 -4.00
C TYR A 116 1.64 -16.10 -5.03
N ALA A 117 2.80 -16.57 -5.52
CA ALA A 117 2.86 -17.70 -6.44
C ALA A 117 2.37 -19.01 -5.79
N HIS A 118 2.74 -19.25 -4.53
CA HIS A 118 2.21 -20.37 -3.75
C HIS A 118 0.70 -20.24 -3.55
N GLU A 119 0.25 -19.05 -3.19
CA GLU A 119 -1.16 -18.75 -2.93
C GLU A 119 -2.02 -18.90 -4.20
N SER A 120 -1.53 -18.45 -5.34
CA SER A 120 -2.18 -18.64 -6.64
C SER A 120 -2.41 -20.13 -6.95
N LYS A 121 -1.42 -20.99 -6.67
CA LYS A 121 -1.56 -22.44 -6.89
C LYS A 121 -2.60 -23.05 -5.96
N ARG A 122 -2.57 -22.66 -4.67
CA ARG A 122 -3.55 -23.10 -3.67
C ARG A 122 -4.98 -22.76 -4.08
N LEU A 123 -5.19 -21.54 -4.58
CA LEU A 123 -6.50 -21.04 -5.02
C LEU A 123 -6.95 -21.70 -6.33
N GLN A 124 -6.05 -21.94 -7.28
CA GLN A 124 -6.35 -22.70 -8.50
C GLN A 124 -6.85 -24.12 -8.18
N GLN A 125 -6.13 -24.85 -7.32
CA GLN A 125 -6.55 -26.18 -6.91
C GLN A 125 -7.91 -26.15 -6.21
N LYS A 126 -8.15 -25.16 -5.34
CA LYS A 126 -9.44 -24.99 -4.67
C LYS A 126 -10.58 -24.78 -5.67
N GLU A 127 -10.39 -23.96 -6.71
CA GLU A 127 -11.38 -23.76 -7.76
C GLU A 127 -11.64 -25.03 -8.59
N GLU A 128 -10.59 -25.83 -8.86
CA GLU A 128 -10.70 -27.12 -9.56
C GLU A 128 -11.45 -28.17 -8.72
N ASP A 129 -11.12 -28.30 -7.43
CA ASP A 129 -11.79 -29.22 -6.50
C ASP A 129 -13.29 -28.93 -6.39
N ILE A 130 -13.66 -27.64 -6.40
CA ILE A 130 -15.06 -27.19 -6.38
C ILE A 130 -15.75 -27.59 -7.69
N LYS A 131 -15.10 -27.38 -8.84
CA LYS A 131 -15.65 -27.77 -10.16
C LYS A 131 -15.79 -29.28 -10.31
N ALA A 132 -14.89 -30.05 -9.73
CA ALA A 132 -14.92 -31.52 -9.74
C ALA A 132 -15.94 -32.13 -8.76
N GLY A 133 -16.59 -31.31 -7.91
CA GLY A 133 -17.56 -31.78 -6.92
C GLY A 133 -16.93 -32.50 -5.71
N THR A 134 -15.61 -32.56 -5.64
CA THR A 134 -14.84 -33.25 -4.57
C THR A 134 -14.83 -32.45 -3.26
N ARG A 135 -15.25 -31.17 -3.30
CA ARG A 135 -15.28 -30.27 -2.14
C ARG A 135 -16.55 -29.42 -2.18
N SER A 136 -17.39 -29.53 -1.15
CA SER A 136 -18.62 -28.72 -1.05
C SER A 136 -18.29 -27.24 -0.83
N PRO A 137 -19.01 -26.29 -1.45
CA PRO A 137 -18.85 -24.88 -1.14
C PRO A 137 -19.30 -24.65 0.30
N ILE A 138 -18.36 -24.32 1.18
CA ILE A 138 -18.67 -23.89 2.54
C ILE A 138 -19.53 -22.62 2.43
N ARG A 139 -20.76 -22.70 2.94
CA ARG A 139 -21.68 -21.56 3.10
C ARG A 139 -20.95 -20.47 3.89
N SER A 140 -20.78 -19.30 3.29
CA SER A 140 -20.17 -18.13 3.91
C SER A 140 -20.95 -17.75 5.17
N GLN A 141 -20.41 -18.06 6.35
CA GLN A 141 -20.73 -17.24 7.52
C GLN A 141 -20.03 -15.90 7.29
N GLN A 142 -20.85 -14.87 7.12
CA GLN A 142 -20.44 -13.48 7.30
C GLN A 142 -19.84 -13.33 8.71
N ASP A 143 -18.87 -12.42 8.82
CA ASP A 143 -18.24 -11.92 10.06
C ASP A 143 -16.97 -12.65 10.56
N ALA A 144 -15.87 -12.49 9.82
CA ALA A 144 -14.58 -12.11 10.38
C ALA A 144 -13.60 -11.82 9.24
N ALA A 145 -12.88 -10.69 9.30
CA ALA A 145 -11.69 -10.50 8.48
C ALA A 145 -10.74 -11.70 8.71
N PRO A 146 -10.02 -12.18 7.69
CA PRO A 146 -9.05 -13.25 7.88
C PRO A 146 -8.04 -12.80 8.93
N SER A 147 -8.02 -13.49 10.08
CA SER A 147 -6.98 -13.35 11.08
C SER A 147 -5.69 -13.83 10.42
N ILE A 148 -4.88 -12.89 9.92
CA ILE A 148 -3.52 -13.19 9.53
C ILE A 148 -2.78 -13.44 10.85
N GLU A 149 -2.52 -14.70 11.17
CA GLU A 149 -1.54 -15.05 12.20
C GLU A 149 -0.21 -14.43 11.78
N LEU A 150 0.18 -13.35 12.46
CA LEU A 150 1.50 -12.77 12.34
C LEU A 150 2.45 -13.76 13.01
N ASP A 151 3.11 -14.59 12.19
CA ASP A 151 4.26 -15.36 12.64
C ASP A 151 5.27 -14.37 13.26
N ASP A 152 5.61 -14.64 14.52
CA ASP A 152 6.60 -13.94 15.34
C ASP A 152 7.89 -13.70 14.55
N TYR A 153 8.09 -12.45 14.12
CA TYR A 153 9.32 -12.06 13.44
C TYR A 153 10.35 -11.74 14.52
N GLY A 154 11.38 -12.60 14.60
CA GLY A 154 12.52 -12.44 15.48
C GLY A 154 13.02 -11.00 15.52
N ASN A 155 13.05 -10.48 16.75
CA ASN A 155 13.48 -9.15 17.14
C ASN A 155 14.95 -8.89 16.77
N ASP A 156 15.19 -8.29 15.61
CA ASP A 156 16.46 -7.64 15.26
C ASP A 156 16.19 -6.38 14.42
N THR A 157 15.48 -5.41 14.98
CA THR A 157 15.50 -4.03 14.48
C THR A 157 15.49 -3.05 15.65
N ASP A 158 16.57 -2.28 15.78
CA ASP A 158 16.71 -1.19 16.73
C ASP A 158 15.52 -0.20 16.68
N SER A 159 14.86 -0.10 17.83
CA SER A 159 14.11 1.05 18.38
C SER A 159 13.68 2.15 17.38
N PHE A 160 12.42 2.09 16.96
CA PHE A 160 11.58 3.30 16.86
C PHE A 160 10.21 3.04 17.53
N SER A 161 10.05 3.63 18.70
CA SER A 161 8.86 3.55 19.54
C SER A 161 7.71 4.39 18.97
N ALA A 162 6.62 3.73 18.58
CA ALA A 162 5.29 4.32 18.54
C ALA A 162 4.29 3.25 18.97
N SER A 163 4.20 3.07 20.28
CA SER A 163 3.24 2.16 20.90
C SER A 163 1.87 2.82 21.06
N SER A 164 0.84 1.98 20.95
CA SER A 164 -0.44 2.08 21.64
C SER A 164 -1.49 3.04 21.07
N ARG A 165 -2.40 2.46 20.27
CA ARG A 165 -3.87 2.59 20.29
C ARG A 165 -4.38 2.32 18.88
N ILE A 166 -4.97 1.15 18.64
CA ILE A 166 -6.18 0.94 17.83
C ILE A 166 -6.56 -0.53 18.09
N SER A 167 -7.30 -0.74 19.17
CA SER A 167 -8.04 -1.98 19.40
C SER A 167 -9.41 -1.55 19.88
N SER A 168 -10.37 -1.45 18.95
CA SER A 168 -11.82 -1.61 19.16
C SER A 168 -12.61 -0.87 18.07
N LEU A 169 -12.84 -1.50 16.92
CA LEU A 169 -14.00 -1.16 16.08
C LEU A 169 -14.51 -2.46 15.45
N SER A 170 -15.58 -3.00 16.03
CA SER A 170 -16.38 -4.10 15.48
C SER A 170 -17.56 -3.51 14.68
N PRO A 171 -18.08 -4.17 13.62
CA PRO A 171 -18.91 -3.53 12.59
C PRO A 171 -20.37 -3.22 12.97
N ALA A 172 -20.79 -3.47 14.21
CA ALA A 172 -22.22 -3.55 14.55
C ALA A 172 -22.94 -2.22 14.86
N ASN A 173 -22.37 -1.04 14.58
CA ASN A 173 -22.95 0.23 15.05
C ASN A 173 -23.02 1.37 14.01
N MET A 174 -23.34 1.05 12.75
CA MET A 174 -23.48 2.05 11.66
C MET A 174 -24.89 2.13 11.08
N SER A 175 -25.93 1.96 11.92
CA SER A 175 -27.33 2.10 11.50
C SER A 175 -28.15 2.95 12.47
N SER A 176 -27.62 4.10 12.85
CA SER A 176 -28.44 5.29 13.11
C SER A 176 -27.52 6.48 13.11
N LEU A 177 -27.68 7.40 12.16
CA LEU A 177 -27.38 8.84 12.31
C LEU A 177 -27.74 9.53 10.98
N SER A 178 -28.94 10.09 10.94
CA SER A 178 -29.34 11.11 9.98
C SER A 178 -28.47 12.38 10.17
N PRO A 179 -28.34 13.24 9.13
CA PRO A 179 -27.32 14.27 9.12
C PRO A 179 -27.75 15.48 9.94
N ASN A 180 -26.98 15.83 10.98
CA ASN A 180 -27.07 17.15 11.58
C ASN A 180 -25.78 17.93 11.32
N ASN A 181 -25.97 19.04 10.63
CA ASN A 181 -25.00 20.02 10.19
C ASN A 181 -24.61 20.87 11.40
N ASN A 182 -23.36 20.79 11.87
CA ASN A 182 -22.63 21.85 12.59
C ASN A 182 -21.28 21.32 13.09
N ASN A 183 -20.20 21.57 12.36
CA ASN A 183 -18.95 22.06 12.98
C ASN A 183 -18.00 22.65 11.94
N ARG A 184 -18.05 23.98 11.88
CA ARG A 184 -17.16 24.85 11.14
C ARG A 184 -15.78 24.84 11.81
N PHE A 185 -14.79 24.25 11.15
CA PHE A 185 -13.39 24.29 11.57
C PHE A 185 -12.91 25.75 11.68
N SER A 186 -12.42 26.13 12.86
CA SER A 186 -11.78 27.42 13.12
C SER A 186 -10.27 27.22 13.25
N LEU A 187 -9.49 27.96 12.47
CA LEU A 187 -8.02 27.96 12.46
C LEU A 187 -7.46 28.78 13.66
N PRO A 188 -6.34 28.37 14.28
CA PRO A 188 -5.72 29.12 15.37
C PRO A 188 -4.89 30.31 14.85
N SER A 189 -5.03 31.46 15.49
CA SER A 189 -4.33 32.72 15.18
C SER A 189 -3.02 32.85 15.96
N SER A 190 -1.96 33.33 15.30
CA SER A 190 -0.64 33.64 15.88
C SER A 190 -0.66 34.85 16.84
N PRO A 191 0.22 34.90 17.86
CA PRO A 191 0.19 35.97 18.87
C PRO A 191 0.87 37.26 18.40
N THR A 192 0.16 38.39 18.49
CA THR A 192 0.69 39.75 18.27
C THR A 192 1.18 40.35 19.60
N LYS A 193 2.43 40.81 19.63
CA LYS A 193 3.02 41.55 20.77
C LYS A 193 2.36 42.93 20.91
N GLN A 194 1.73 43.22 22.04
CA GLN A 194 1.29 44.58 22.38
C GLN A 194 2.45 45.37 23.02
N HIS A 195 2.79 46.50 22.41
CA HIS A 195 3.60 47.56 22.99
C HIS A 195 2.73 48.41 23.92
N GLN A 196 3.07 48.47 25.21
CA GLN A 196 2.56 49.49 26.12
C GLN A 196 3.30 50.81 25.85
N ARG A 197 2.56 51.85 25.46
CA ARG A 197 3.00 53.25 25.50
C ARG A 197 2.55 53.85 26.83
N ASN A 198 3.51 54.28 27.66
CA ASN A 198 3.27 55.23 28.74
C ASN A 198 3.48 56.65 28.20
N SER A 199 2.48 57.52 28.33
CA SER A 199 2.65 58.97 28.16
C SER A 199 3.07 59.60 29.50
N ARG A 200 4.08 60.46 29.44
CA ARG A 200 4.10 61.70 30.22
C ARG A 200 3.42 62.79 29.40
#